data_AF-A0A9X3N5T2-F1
#
_entry.id   AF-A0A9X3N5T2-F1
#
_cell.length_a   1.000
_cell.length_b   1.000
_cell.length_c   1.000
_cell.angle_alpha   90.00
_cell.angle_beta   90.00
_cell.angle_gamma   90.00
#
_symmetry.space_group_name_H-M   'P 1'
#
loop_
_entity.id
_entity.type
_entity.pdbx_description
1 polymer ?
#
loop_
_entity_poly.entity_id
_entity_poly.type
_entity_poly.pdbx_seq_one_letter_code
_entity_poly.pdbx_strand_id
1 'polypeptide(L)'
;MAKSEYTMLEVAGREVRLSNPAKVYFPKPGWTKLDLATYYLTVGEAALRHVRERPTMMKRFVSGIMEDPIWQKRVPQKVPDWLQTATVAFPSGRTAEELVANDAAHLVWAVNLGVIDFNPWPCRRADLDRPDELRVDLDPGDGVAWDDVRRVALVAEEVLRDHGLRGYPKTSGSKGIHILVRITPDWEFLEVRRAALALAREIERRAPDLATSKWWKEERHGVFVDYNQNARDRTVASGYSVRPTPDARVSCALEWSEVADVEPGELRIDTVPERLARVGDPSADIDDDPGSLDALLDLARRDEEGGLGDAPWPPHFPKAAREPKRVQPSRDADRPAQRGRAGDPQPGGPPPGFSLQDQRGFGAKPRTGQGHLHEFDEDD
;
A
#
# COMPACT_ATOMS: atom_id res chain seq x y z
N MET A 1 -9.02 -21.93 -32.08
CA MET A 1 -8.51 -21.10 -30.97
C MET A 1 -7.25 -21.76 -30.47
N ALA A 2 -6.10 -21.10 -30.53
CA ALA A 2 -4.87 -21.67 -29.97
C ALA A 2 -5.10 -21.96 -28.48
N LYS A 3 -4.67 -23.14 -28.01
CA LYS A 3 -4.75 -23.51 -26.59
C LYS A 3 -3.92 -22.48 -25.82
N SER A 4 -4.53 -21.75 -24.88
CA SER A 4 -3.77 -20.77 -24.10
C SER A 4 -2.66 -21.50 -23.35
N GLU A 5 -1.44 -21.01 -23.52
CA GLU A 5 -0.26 -21.55 -22.85
C GLU A 5 -0.44 -21.43 -21.32
N TYR A 6 -0.11 -22.51 -20.61
CA TYR A 6 -0.15 -22.53 -19.16
C TYR A 6 0.91 -23.49 -18.63
N THR A 7 1.32 -23.26 -17.38
CA THR A 7 2.11 -24.20 -16.59
C THR A 7 1.37 -24.53 -15.30
N MET A 8 1.63 -25.71 -14.74
CA MET A 8 1.14 -26.12 -13.42
C MET A 8 2.29 -25.95 -12.42
N LEU A 9 2.04 -25.25 -11.32
CA LEU A 9 3.00 -25.05 -10.25
C LEU A 9 2.55 -25.84 -9.03
N GLU A 10 3.41 -26.70 -8.51
CA GLU A 10 3.18 -27.36 -7.21
C GLU A 10 3.57 -26.40 -6.09
N VAL A 11 2.57 -25.90 -5.36
CA VAL A 11 2.74 -24.83 -4.36
C VAL A 11 1.90 -25.17 -3.14
N ALA A 12 2.49 -25.13 -1.94
CA ALA A 12 1.77 -25.42 -0.69
C ALA A 12 0.94 -26.73 -0.75
N GLY A 13 1.52 -27.77 -1.37
CA GLY A 13 0.93 -29.10 -1.52
C GLY A 13 -0.24 -29.19 -2.51
N ARG A 14 -0.38 -28.23 -3.44
CA ARG A 14 -1.41 -28.25 -4.48
C ARG A 14 -0.92 -27.75 -5.82
N GLU A 15 -1.55 -28.24 -6.89
CA GLU A 15 -1.34 -27.74 -8.24
C GLU A 15 -2.08 -26.41 -8.48
N VAL A 16 -1.34 -25.36 -8.80
CA VAL A 16 -1.86 -24.04 -9.17
C VAL A 16 -1.55 -23.75 -10.64
N ARG A 17 -2.59 -23.56 -11.45
CA ARG A 17 -2.44 -23.21 -12.87
C ARG A 17 -2.00 -21.75 -13.02
N LEU A 18 -0.89 -21.52 -13.73
CA LEU A 18 -0.42 -20.20 -14.18
C LEU A 18 -0.61 -20.06 -15.69
N SER A 19 -1.45 -19.11 -16.11
CA SER A 19 -1.77 -18.86 -17.52
C SER A 19 -0.93 -17.74 -18.12
N ASN A 20 -0.54 -17.90 -19.39
CA ASN A 20 0.36 -17.00 -20.13
C ASN A 20 1.66 -16.72 -19.34
N PRO A 21 2.44 -17.76 -18.96
CA PRO A 21 3.62 -17.61 -18.11
C PRO A 21 4.66 -16.66 -18.73
N ALA A 22 4.86 -16.72 -20.04
CA ALA A 22 5.81 -15.88 -20.78
C ALA A 22 5.33 -14.44 -21.03
N LYS A 23 4.15 -14.03 -20.55
CA LYS A 23 3.67 -12.66 -20.71
C LYS A 23 4.61 -11.71 -19.93
N VAL A 24 5.23 -10.78 -20.65
CA VAL A 24 6.08 -9.74 -20.07
C VAL A 24 5.23 -8.76 -19.28
N TYR A 25 5.55 -8.57 -17.99
CA TYR A 25 4.93 -7.60 -17.11
C TYR A 25 5.77 -6.34 -16.96
N PHE A 26 7.10 -6.46 -17.03
CA PHE A 26 8.06 -5.36 -16.90
C PHE A 26 8.93 -5.30 -18.16
N PRO A 27 8.57 -4.48 -19.16
CA PRO A 27 9.23 -4.52 -20.46
C PRO A 27 10.73 -4.18 -20.44
N LYS A 28 11.12 -3.20 -19.61
CA LYS A 28 12.52 -2.74 -19.52
C LYS A 28 13.47 -3.86 -19.07
N PRO A 29 13.24 -4.56 -17.94
CA PRO A 29 14.06 -5.70 -17.54
C PRO A 29 13.64 -7.04 -18.17
N GLY A 30 12.48 -7.10 -18.83
CA GLY A 30 11.96 -8.31 -19.47
C GLY A 30 11.23 -9.28 -18.54
N TRP A 31 10.98 -8.93 -17.27
CA TRP A 31 10.35 -9.84 -16.31
C TRP A 31 8.94 -10.24 -16.71
N THR A 32 8.70 -11.55 -16.69
CA THR A 32 7.46 -12.20 -17.08
C THR A 32 6.55 -12.47 -15.88
N LYS A 33 5.31 -12.90 -16.16
CA LYS A 33 4.39 -13.39 -15.13
C LYS A 33 4.98 -14.59 -14.38
N LEU A 34 5.69 -15.48 -15.06
CA LEU A 34 6.33 -16.63 -14.41
C LEU A 34 7.46 -16.20 -13.46
N ASP A 35 8.23 -15.17 -13.83
CA ASP A 35 9.27 -14.63 -12.95
C ASP A 35 8.66 -14.02 -11.68
N LEU A 36 7.56 -13.28 -11.82
CA LEU A 36 6.81 -12.74 -10.68
C LEU A 36 6.26 -13.85 -9.77
N ALA A 37 5.71 -14.92 -10.35
CA ALA A 37 5.24 -16.07 -9.56
C ALA A 37 6.42 -16.74 -8.82
N THR A 38 7.55 -16.94 -9.50
CA THR A 38 8.77 -17.54 -8.93
C THR A 38 9.37 -16.70 -7.82
N TYR A 39 9.36 -15.37 -7.97
CA TYR A 39 9.74 -14.44 -6.92
C TYR A 39 8.93 -14.69 -5.64
N TYR A 40 7.59 -14.70 -5.73
CA TYR A 40 6.74 -14.93 -4.55
C TYR A 40 6.85 -16.36 -3.98
N LEU A 41 7.18 -17.36 -4.80
CA LEU A 41 7.52 -18.69 -4.28
C LEU A 41 8.83 -18.67 -3.48
N THR A 42 9.78 -17.82 -3.87
CA THR A 42 11.10 -17.73 -3.24
C THR A 42 11.07 -16.92 -1.95
N VAL A 43 10.35 -15.79 -1.93
CA VAL A 43 10.21 -14.93 -0.74
C VAL A 43 8.96 -15.25 0.10
N GLY A 44 8.29 -16.37 -0.20
CA GLY A 44 6.91 -16.61 0.22
C GLY A 44 6.64 -16.46 1.71
N GLU A 45 7.50 -17.02 2.57
CA GLU A 45 7.28 -16.92 4.03
C GLU A 45 7.43 -15.48 4.55
N ALA A 46 8.42 -14.76 4.05
CA ALA A 46 8.64 -13.35 4.39
C ALA A 46 7.49 -12.48 3.86
N ALA A 47 7.06 -12.66 2.62
CA ALA A 47 5.90 -11.96 2.06
C ALA A 47 4.60 -12.26 2.81
N LEU A 48 4.35 -13.54 3.15
CA LEU A 48 3.15 -13.96 3.86
C LEU A 48 3.03 -13.33 5.24
N ARG A 49 4.15 -13.06 5.93
CA ARG A 49 4.13 -12.37 7.22
C ARG A 49 3.40 -11.02 7.19
N HIS A 50 3.39 -10.35 6.04
CA HIS A 50 2.76 -9.05 5.83
C HIS A 50 1.32 -9.11 5.29
N VAL A 51 0.83 -10.28 4.85
CA VAL A 51 -0.53 -10.43 4.25
C VAL A 51 -1.38 -11.52 4.90
N ARG A 52 -0.79 -12.39 5.71
CA ARG A 52 -1.45 -13.53 6.36
C ARG A 52 -2.56 -13.06 7.27
N GLU A 53 -3.70 -13.73 7.19
CA GLU A 53 -4.95 -13.40 7.86
C GLU A 53 -5.53 -12.01 7.52
N ARG A 54 -4.94 -11.26 6.58
CA ARG A 54 -5.41 -9.92 6.20
C ARG A 54 -6.22 -9.99 4.91
N PRO A 55 -7.45 -9.44 4.88
CA PRO A 55 -8.08 -9.11 3.61
C PRO A 55 -7.13 -8.23 2.80
N THR A 56 -7.07 -8.42 1.50
CA THR A 56 -6.07 -7.78 0.64
C THR A 56 -6.70 -7.23 -0.62
N MET A 57 -6.55 -5.92 -0.82
CA MET A 57 -6.90 -5.26 -2.07
C MET A 57 -5.84 -5.57 -3.14
N MET A 58 -6.31 -5.97 -4.31
CA MET A 58 -5.49 -6.41 -5.42
C MET A 58 -5.36 -5.31 -6.48
N LYS A 59 -4.14 -4.83 -6.72
CA LYS A 59 -3.86 -3.94 -7.86
C LYS A 59 -3.28 -4.76 -9.01
N ARG A 60 -4.08 -4.92 -10.07
CA ARG A 60 -3.85 -5.87 -11.16
C ARG A 60 -3.38 -5.17 -12.43
N PHE A 61 -2.34 -5.74 -13.04
CA PHE A 61 -1.74 -5.33 -14.31
C PHE A 61 -1.83 -6.49 -15.31
N VAL A 62 -3.03 -6.75 -15.81
CA VAL A 62 -3.36 -7.96 -16.60
C VAL A 62 -2.49 -8.05 -17.87
N SER A 63 -2.06 -6.91 -18.40
CA SER A 63 -1.23 -6.76 -19.59
C SER A 63 0.16 -6.16 -19.31
N GLY A 64 0.59 -6.13 -18.05
CA GLY A 64 1.86 -5.53 -17.64
C GLY A 64 1.73 -4.06 -17.20
N ILE A 65 2.85 -3.47 -16.76
CA ILE A 65 2.87 -2.18 -16.06
C ILE A 65 2.66 -0.96 -16.95
N MET A 66 2.71 -1.13 -18.28
CA MET A 66 2.52 -0.04 -19.24
C MET A 66 1.05 0.33 -19.45
N GLU A 67 0.14 -0.51 -18.95
CA GLU A 67 -1.30 -0.33 -19.07
C GLU A 67 -1.89 0.07 -17.72
N ASP A 68 -3.08 0.68 -17.76
CA ASP A 68 -3.78 1.10 -16.55
C ASP A 68 -4.09 -0.09 -15.62
N PRO A 69 -3.89 0.08 -14.30
CA PRO A 69 -4.19 -0.95 -13.33
C PRO A 69 -5.70 -1.12 -13.11
N ILE A 70 -6.10 -2.35 -12.81
CA ILE A 70 -7.42 -2.66 -12.27
C ILE A 70 -7.31 -2.79 -10.76
N TRP A 71 -7.96 -1.87 -10.04
CA TRP A 71 -8.12 -1.97 -8.58
C TRP A 71 -9.29 -2.91 -8.27
N GLN A 72 -8.99 -4.04 -7.64
CA GLN A 72 -9.96 -5.08 -7.34
C GLN A 72 -9.96 -5.42 -5.85
N LYS A 73 -11.07 -5.07 -5.19
CA LYS A 73 -11.34 -5.47 -3.80
C LYS A 73 -11.94 -6.88 -3.75
N ARG A 74 -13.01 -7.08 -4.51
CA ARG A 74 -13.79 -8.32 -4.51
C ARG A 74 -13.10 -9.44 -5.31
N VAL A 75 -13.01 -10.64 -4.75
CA VAL A 75 -12.59 -11.83 -5.51
C VAL A 75 -13.59 -12.17 -6.63
N PRO A 76 -13.18 -12.82 -7.73
CA PRO A 76 -14.12 -13.25 -8.77
C PRO A 76 -15.21 -14.16 -8.21
N GLN A 77 -16.38 -14.25 -8.85
CA GLN A 77 -17.48 -15.11 -8.37
C GLN A 77 -17.13 -16.61 -8.32
N LYS A 78 -16.19 -17.04 -9.17
CA LYS A 78 -15.69 -18.41 -9.20
C LYS A 78 -14.22 -18.38 -8.79
N VAL A 79 -13.95 -18.89 -7.61
CA VAL A 79 -12.60 -19.08 -7.05
C VAL A 79 -12.39 -20.56 -6.71
N PRO A 80 -11.14 -21.02 -6.60
CA PRO A 80 -10.87 -22.36 -6.09
C PRO A 80 -11.37 -22.55 -4.65
N ASP A 81 -11.85 -23.75 -4.31
CA ASP A 81 -12.45 -24.05 -3.00
C ASP A 81 -11.49 -23.86 -1.82
N TRP A 82 -10.18 -23.92 -2.06
CA TRP A 82 -9.13 -23.71 -1.06
C TRP A 82 -8.81 -22.22 -0.82
N LEU A 83 -9.30 -21.31 -1.66
CA LEU A 83 -9.01 -19.88 -1.53
C LEU A 83 -9.72 -19.32 -0.30
N GLN A 84 -8.97 -18.67 0.57
CA GLN A 84 -9.52 -18.04 1.76
C GLN A 84 -9.88 -16.58 1.49
N THR A 85 -11.00 -16.15 2.08
CA THR A 85 -11.55 -14.81 1.94
C THR A 85 -12.02 -14.24 3.27
N ALA A 86 -12.28 -12.94 3.29
CA ALA A 86 -12.97 -12.25 4.38
C ALA A 86 -13.91 -11.19 3.80
N THR A 87 -15.08 -11.01 4.43
CA THR A 87 -16.05 -10.00 4.01
C THR A 87 -15.79 -8.70 4.77
N VAL A 88 -15.29 -7.69 4.07
CA VAL A 88 -15.03 -6.36 4.62
C VAL A 88 -16.23 -5.45 4.37
N ALA A 89 -16.61 -4.67 5.37
CA ALA A 89 -17.57 -3.58 5.22
C ALA A 89 -16.84 -2.27 4.92
N PHE A 90 -17.40 -1.42 4.06
CA PHE A 90 -16.87 -0.09 3.76
C PHE A 90 -17.65 0.97 4.53
N PRO A 91 -17.07 2.18 4.74
CA PRO A 91 -17.79 3.31 5.32
C PRO A 91 -19.11 3.66 4.61
N SER A 92 -19.25 3.28 3.33
CA SER A 92 -20.49 3.47 2.56
C SER A 92 -21.60 2.45 2.90
N GLY A 93 -21.38 1.50 3.80
CA GLY A 93 -22.29 0.38 4.10
C GLY A 93 -22.28 -0.77 3.08
N ARG A 94 -21.48 -0.66 2.01
CA ARG A 94 -21.26 -1.76 1.05
C ARG A 94 -20.30 -2.78 1.63
N THR A 95 -20.33 -4.01 1.14
CA THR A 95 -19.35 -5.05 1.49
C THR A 95 -18.59 -5.55 0.26
N ALA A 96 -17.40 -6.09 0.48
CA ALA A 96 -16.64 -6.87 -0.49
C ALA A 96 -16.06 -8.11 0.17
N GLU A 97 -16.11 -9.23 -0.54
CA GLU A 97 -15.36 -10.43 -0.18
C GLU A 97 -13.96 -10.32 -0.79
N GLU A 98 -12.95 -10.09 0.04
CA GLU A 98 -11.58 -9.86 -0.38
C GLU A 98 -10.71 -11.10 -0.14
N LEU A 99 -9.61 -11.19 -0.88
CA LEU A 99 -8.62 -12.27 -0.74
C LEU A 99 -7.96 -12.22 0.64
N VAL A 100 -7.79 -13.37 1.29
CA VAL A 100 -6.92 -13.55 2.46
C VAL A 100 -5.80 -14.51 2.10
N ALA A 101 -4.60 -13.98 1.88
CA ALA A 101 -3.47 -14.78 1.40
C ALA A 101 -2.73 -15.47 2.55
N ASN A 102 -3.02 -16.75 2.78
CA ASN A 102 -2.48 -17.53 3.91
C ASN A 102 -1.38 -18.53 3.56
N ASP A 103 -1.12 -18.73 2.28
CA ASP A 103 0.00 -19.55 1.81
C ASP A 103 0.45 -19.08 0.42
N ALA A 104 1.57 -19.63 -0.05
CA ALA A 104 2.15 -19.25 -1.34
C ALA A 104 1.20 -19.53 -2.53
N ALA A 105 0.27 -20.49 -2.41
CA ALA A 105 -0.68 -20.76 -3.48
C ALA A 105 -1.69 -19.61 -3.65
N HIS A 106 -2.05 -18.91 -2.57
CA HIS A 106 -2.86 -17.68 -2.66
C HIS A 106 -2.13 -16.56 -3.40
N LEU A 107 -0.84 -16.38 -3.12
CA LEU A 107 0.00 -15.38 -3.81
C LEU A 107 0.11 -15.69 -5.30
N VAL A 108 0.43 -16.94 -5.66
CA VAL A 108 0.52 -17.38 -7.06
C VAL A 108 -0.82 -17.27 -7.78
N TRP A 109 -1.94 -17.58 -7.12
CA TRP A 109 -3.27 -17.38 -7.69
C TRP A 109 -3.55 -15.90 -7.99
N ALA A 110 -3.19 -15.00 -7.08
CA ALA A 110 -3.32 -13.57 -7.28
C ALA A 110 -2.42 -13.09 -8.45
N VAL A 111 -1.17 -13.54 -8.52
CA VAL A 111 -0.27 -13.27 -9.66
C VAL A 111 -0.85 -13.79 -10.98
N ASN A 112 -1.51 -14.96 -10.98
CA ASN A 112 -2.19 -15.47 -12.16
C ASN A 112 -3.32 -14.54 -12.64
N LEU A 113 -4.02 -13.87 -11.72
CA LEU A 113 -4.97 -12.81 -12.02
C LEU A 113 -4.31 -11.48 -12.43
N GLY A 114 -2.99 -11.38 -12.36
CA GLY A 114 -2.18 -10.23 -12.72
C GLY A 114 -1.92 -9.26 -11.57
N VAL A 115 -2.07 -9.69 -10.32
CA VAL A 115 -1.68 -8.86 -9.17
C VAL A 115 -0.17 -8.67 -9.16
N ILE A 116 0.26 -7.41 -9.17
CA ILE A 116 1.66 -7.02 -8.93
C ILE A 116 1.78 -6.45 -7.51
N ASP A 117 0.84 -5.58 -7.14
CA ASP A 117 0.87 -4.78 -5.91
C ASP A 117 -0.25 -5.22 -4.95
N PHE A 118 0.16 -5.84 -3.83
CA PHE A 118 -0.70 -6.37 -2.78
C PHE A 118 -0.87 -5.36 -1.66
N ASN A 119 -2.12 -4.99 -1.36
CA ASN A 119 -2.45 -3.93 -0.39
C ASN A 119 -3.32 -4.49 0.74
N PRO A 120 -2.73 -5.12 1.77
CA PRO A 120 -3.45 -5.70 2.88
C PRO A 120 -4.05 -4.63 3.80
N TRP A 121 -5.17 -4.96 4.42
CA TRP A 121 -5.75 -4.18 5.50
C TRP A 121 -4.85 -4.20 6.76
N PRO A 122 -4.85 -3.14 7.58
CA PRO A 122 -4.12 -3.12 8.85
C PRO A 122 -4.82 -3.93 9.96
N CYS A 123 -5.82 -4.74 9.60
CA CYS A 123 -6.54 -5.64 10.49
C CYS A 123 -6.52 -7.08 9.94
N ARG A 124 -6.67 -8.04 10.85
CA ARG A 124 -6.81 -9.47 10.52
C ARG A 124 -8.29 -9.85 10.46
N ARG A 125 -8.65 -10.87 9.69
CA ARG A 125 -10.05 -11.29 9.46
C ARG A 125 -10.83 -11.69 10.71
N ALA A 126 -10.14 -11.95 11.83
CA ALA A 126 -10.76 -12.25 13.11
C ALA A 126 -11.47 -11.02 13.74
N ASP A 127 -10.94 -9.81 13.53
CA ASP A 127 -11.55 -8.55 13.91
C ASP A 127 -11.17 -7.46 12.89
N LEU A 128 -12.12 -7.10 12.03
CA LEU A 128 -11.90 -6.15 10.93
C LEU A 128 -12.11 -4.69 11.32
N ASP A 129 -12.53 -4.42 12.56
CA ASP A 129 -12.79 -3.07 13.05
C ASP A 129 -11.68 -2.57 13.99
N ARG A 130 -10.86 -3.47 14.53
CA ARG A 130 -9.68 -3.17 15.36
C ARG A 130 -8.37 -3.49 14.65
N PRO A 131 -7.64 -2.49 14.12
CA PRO A 131 -6.33 -2.70 13.52
C PRO A 131 -5.34 -3.29 14.53
N ASP A 132 -4.50 -4.21 14.06
CA ASP A 132 -3.35 -4.72 14.81
C ASP A 132 -2.04 -4.09 14.31
N GLU A 133 -2.11 -3.14 13.37
CA GLU A 133 -0.95 -2.49 12.74
C GLU A 133 -1.16 -0.98 12.64
N LEU A 134 -0.29 -0.21 13.29
CA LEU A 134 -0.11 1.23 13.06
C LEU A 134 0.89 1.43 11.92
N ARG A 135 0.61 2.37 11.02
CA ARG A 135 1.42 2.64 9.82
C ARG A 135 1.95 4.05 9.82
N VAL A 136 3.27 4.21 9.72
CA VAL A 136 3.93 5.50 9.44
C VAL A 136 4.27 5.50 7.96
N ASP A 137 3.66 6.40 7.19
CA ASP A 137 3.94 6.55 5.76
C ASP A 137 4.67 7.87 5.53
N LEU A 138 5.91 7.78 5.07
CA LEU A 138 6.79 8.90 4.79
C LEU A 138 6.77 9.18 3.28
N ASP A 139 5.93 10.13 2.89
CA ASP A 139 5.66 10.49 1.50
C ASP A 139 6.39 11.80 1.14
N PRO A 140 7.51 11.75 0.40
CA PRO A 140 8.21 12.97 0.00
C PRO A 140 7.39 13.79 -0.99
N GLY A 141 7.31 15.10 -0.74
CA GLY A 141 6.84 16.06 -1.74
C GLY A 141 7.73 16.09 -2.99
N ASP A 142 7.24 16.75 -4.05
CA ASP A 142 8.02 16.90 -5.27
C ASP A 142 9.32 17.68 -4.99
N GLY A 143 10.45 17.12 -5.44
CA GLY A 143 11.78 17.72 -5.26
C GLY A 143 12.47 17.43 -3.93
N VAL A 144 11.84 16.71 -3.00
CA VAL A 144 12.46 16.29 -1.73
C VAL A 144 13.52 15.22 -1.99
N ALA A 145 14.70 15.39 -1.40
CA ALA A 145 15.79 14.46 -1.58
C ALA A 145 15.52 13.13 -0.86
N TRP A 146 15.99 12.01 -1.42
CA TRP A 146 15.89 10.71 -0.78
C TRP A 146 16.58 10.68 0.60
N ASP A 147 17.67 11.44 0.75
CA ASP A 147 18.38 11.56 2.02
C ASP A 147 17.51 12.14 3.13
N ASP A 148 16.62 13.09 2.80
CA ASP A 148 15.68 13.66 3.76
C ASP A 148 14.65 12.59 4.21
N VAL A 149 14.18 11.73 3.30
CA VAL A 149 13.29 10.62 3.65
C VAL A 149 13.94 9.66 4.65
N ARG A 150 15.22 9.31 4.43
CA ARG A 150 16.00 8.47 5.36
C ARG A 150 16.16 9.14 6.72
N ARG A 151 16.50 10.43 6.76
CA ARG A 151 16.62 11.19 8.00
C ARG A 151 15.31 11.27 8.77
N VAL A 152 14.18 11.53 8.09
CA VAL A 152 12.85 11.54 8.73
C VAL A 152 12.48 10.14 9.25
N ALA A 153 12.86 9.06 8.55
CA ALA A 153 12.63 7.70 9.03
C ALA A 153 13.40 7.40 10.34
N LEU A 154 14.64 7.85 10.46
CA LEU A 154 15.43 7.72 11.70
C LEU A 154 14.83 8.54 12.85
N VAL A 155 14.31 9.74 12.57
CA VAL A 155 13.56 10.52 13.58
C VAL A 155 12.29 9.78 14.00
N ALA A 156 11.58 9.16 13.06
CA ALA A 156 10.40 8.35 13.38
C ALA A 156 10.75 7.13 14.27
N GLU A 157 11.91 6.49 14.08
CA GLU A 157 12.41 5.44 14.98
C GLU A 157 12.55 5.94 16.42
N GLU A 158 13.19 7.10 16.60
CA GLU A 158 13.39 7.70 17.92
C GLU A 158 12.06 8.01 18.60
N VAL A 159 11.12 8.60 17.86
CA VAL A 159 9.79 8.91 18.40
C VAL A 159 9.05 7.64 18.81
N LEU A 160 9.05 6.61 17.96
CA LEU A 160 8.41 5.32 18.28
C LEU A 160 9.01 4.72 19.55
N ARG A 161 10.35 4.67 19.63
CA ARG A 161 11.07 4.14 20.80
C ARG A 161 10.74 4.90 22.08
N ASP A 162 10.69 6.24 22.03
CA ASP A 162 10.33 7.07 23.19
C ASP A 162 8.90 6.84 23.68
N HIS A 163 8.03 6.29 22.83
CA HIS A 163 6.65 5.93 23.16
C HIS A 163 6.47 4.43 23.39
N GLY A 164 7.55 3.66 23.56
CA GLY A 164 7.51 2.24 23.85
C GLY A 164 7.03 1.37 22.68
N LEU A 165 7.14 1.87 21.45
CA LEU A 165 6.74 1.16 20.25
C LEU A 165 7.97 0.74 19.44
N ARG A 166 7.91 -0.45 18.85
CA ARG A 166 8.92 -0.95 17.91
C ARG A 166 8.41 -0.82 16.48
N GLY A 167 9.16 -0.08 15.65
CA GLY A 167 8.89 0.03 14.22
C GLY A 167 9.67 -0.99 13.40
N TYR A 168 9.12 -1.37 12.25
CA TYR A 168 9.70 -2.25 11.24
C TYR A 168 9.73 -1.51 9.90
N PRO A 169 10.87 -0.92 9.52
CA PRO A 169 10.96 -0.09 8.32
C PRO A 169 10.98 -0.96 7.06
N LYS A 170 10.42 -0.41 6.00
CA LYS A 170 10.51 -0.96 4.65
C LYS A 170 10.52 0.17 3.64
N THR A 171 11.29 0.03 2.57
CA THR A 171 11.07 0.91 1.42
C THR A 171 9.65 0.70 0.91
N SER A 172 9.00 1.75 0.40
CA SER A 172 7.70 1.55 -0.27
C SER A 172 7.89 0.85 -1.62
N GLY A 173 9.12 0.83 -2.17
CA GLY A 173 9.41 0.44 -3.55
C GLY A 173 8.94 1.47 -4.58
N SER A 174 8.55 2.67 -4.13
CA SER A 174 8.23 3.83 -4.95
C SER A 174 9.11 5.01 -4.52
N LYS A 175 8.54 6.05 -3.89
CA LYS A 175 9.28 7.27 -3.49
C LYS A 175 9.62 7.36 -2.00
N GLY A 176 8.97 6.58 -1.15
CA GLY A 176 8.96 6.78 0.31
C GLY A 176 9.39 5.57 1.14
N ILE A 177 9.30 5.69 2.46
CA ILE A 177 9.51 4.63 3.44
C ILE A 177 8.21 4.44 4.23
N HIS A 178 7.85 3.17 4.47
CA HIS A 178 6.80 2.85 5.43
C HIS A 178 7.44 2.23 6.67
N ILE A 179 6.93 2.56 7.85
CA ILE A 179 7.30 1.89 9.10
C ILE A 179 6.05 1.25 9.66
N LEU A 180 6.06 -0.07 9.78
CA LEU A 180 4.96 -0.84 10.37
C LEU A 180 5.21 -1.00 11.86
N VAL A 181 4.15 -0.89 12.66
CA VAL A 181 4.22 -1.06 14.11
C VAL A 181 3.12 -2.04 14.50
N ARG A 182 3.50 -3.20 15.04
CA ARG A 182 2.54 -4.17 15.58
C ARG A 182 1.99 -3.62 16.90
N ILE A 183 0.67 -3.59 17.00
CA ILE A 183 -0.06 -3.13 18.19
C ILE A 183 -1.06 -4.18 18.66
N THR A 184 -1.45 -4.14 19.93
CA THR A 184 -2.60 -4.92 20.39
C THR A 184 -3.88 -4.42 19.68
N PRO A 185 -4.78 -5.31 19.24
CA PRO A 185 -6.00 -4.92 18.53
C PRO A 185 -7.09 -4.46 19.51
N ASP A 186 -6.77 -3.49 20.37
CA ASP A 186 -7.68 -2.97 21.40
C ASP A 186 -8.43 -1.71 20.94
N TRP A 187 -7.92 -1.03 19.91
CA TRP A 187 -8.41 0.26 19.43
C TRP A 187 -9.09 0.17 18.06
N GLU A 188 -10.11 1.00 17.83
CA GLU A 188 -10.71 1.14 16.50
C GLU A 188 -9.89 2.10 15.61
N PHE A 189 -10.17 2.10 14.30
CA PHE A 189 -9.49 2.95 13.31
C PHE A 189 -9.39 4.44 13.70
N LEU A 190 -10.39 4.99 14.39
CA LEU A 190 -10.38 6.39 14.81
C LEU A 190 -9.23 6.68 15.80
N GLU A 191 -9.04 5.79 16.76
CA GLU A 191 -8.01 5.90 17.80
C GLU A 191 -6.62 5.63 17.22
N VAL A 192 -6.49 4.62 16.34
CA VAL A 192 -5.23 4.32 15.65
C VAL A 192 -4.80 5.51 14.78
N ARG A 193 -5.72 6.14 14.03
CA ARG A 193 -5.43 7.37 13.27
C ARG A 193 -5.08 8.54 14.17
N ARG A 194 -5.76 8.70 15.32
CA ARG A 194 -5.47 9.75 16.30
C ARG A 194 -4.05 9.61 16.86
N ALA A 195 -3.63 8.38 17.19
CA ALA A 195 -2.27 8.08 17.58
C ALA A 195 -1.26 8.37 16.46
N ALA A 196 -1.58 8.01 15.21
CA ALA A 196 -0.74 8.31 14.05
C ALA A 196 -0.56 9.81 13.81
N LEU A 197 -1.60 10.63 14.02
CA LEU A 197 -1.52 12.08 13.91
C LEU A 197 -0.62 12.69 14.99
N ALA A 198 -0.74 12.23 16.24
CA ALA A 198 0.13 12.67 17.32
C ALA A 198 1.59 12.30 17.06
N LEU A 199 1.84 11.08 16.55
CA LEU A 199 3.16 10.64 16.11
C LEU A 199 3.71 11.54 14.99
N ALA A 200 2.90 11.82 13.96
CA ALA A 200 3.29 12.68 12.84
C ALA A 200 3.68 14.09 13.29
N ARG A 201 2.94 14.67 14.23
CA ARG A 201 3.25 15.97 14.82
C ARG A 201 4.54 15.94 15.64
N GLU A 202 4.79 14.86 16.35
CA GLU A 202 6.03 14.73 17.12
C GLU A 202 7.25 14.59 16.20
N ILE A 203 7.12 13.85 15.11
CA ILE A 203 8.16 13.78 14.06
C ILE A 203 8.40 15.18 13.47
N GLU A 204 7.34 15.92 13.12
CA GLU A 204 7.45 17.31 12.63
C GLU A 204 8.10 18.24 13.67
N ARG A 205 7.78 18.10 14.96
CA ARG A 205 8.41 18.91 16.04
C ARG A 205 9.91 18.66 16.15
N ARG A 206 10.37 17.42 15.93
CA ARG A 206 11.79 17.05 16.01
C ARG A 206 12.57 17.34 14.74
N ALA A 207 11.91 17.35 13.59
CA ALA A 207 12.51 17.60 12.29
C ALA A 207 11.72 18.65 11.48
N PRO A 208 11.53 19.88 11.99
CA PRO A 208 10.60 20.85 11.42
C PRO A 208 11.00 21.33 10.01
N ASP A 209 12.28 21.24 9.65
CA ASP A 209 12.75 21.62 8.31
C ASP A 209 12.64 20.48 7.28
N LEU A 210 12.46 19.23 7.75
CA LEU A 210 12.50 18.02 6.92
C LEU A 210 11.14 17.32 6.82
N ALA A 211 10.26 17.47 7.81
CA ALA A 211 9.00 16.76 7.90
C ALA A 211 7.81 17.70 8.09
N THR A 212 6.64 17.27 7.66
CA THR A 212 5.39 18.00 7.83
C THR A 212 4.22 17.06 8.13
N SER A 213 3.31 17.49 9.03
CA SER A 213 2.00 16.86 9.23
C SER A 213 0.86 17.66 8.58
N LYS A 214 1.17 18.69 7.78
CA LYS A 214 0.17 19.54 7.14
C LYS A 214 -0.57 18.80 6.03
N TRP A 215 -1.90 18.83 6.10
CA TRP A 215 -2.74 18.10 5.15
C TRP A 215 -2.71 18.71 3.74
N TRP A 216 -2.72 20.04 3.63
CA TRP A 216 -2.82 20.74 2.35
C TRP A 216 -1.50 20.69 1.60
N LYS A 217 -1.52 20.26 0.34
CA LYS A 217 -0.30 20.13 -0.47
C LYS A 217 0.44 21.46 -0.58
N GLU A 218 -0.29 22.56 -0.65
CA GLU A 218 0.23 23.92 -0.70
C GLU A 218 0.92 24.39 0.59
N GLU A 219 0.67 23.72 1.72
CA GLU A 219 1.30 23.98 3.02
C GLU A 219 2.42 22.98 3.34
N ARG A 220 2.59 21.94 2.51
CA ARG A 220 3.60 20.91 2.75
C ARG A 220 4.97 21.40 2.33
N HIS A 221 5.94 21.04 3.15
CA HIS A 221 7.37 21.10 2.85
C HIS A 221 8.00 19.77 3.29
N GLY A 222 9.12 19.40 2.66
CA GLY A 222 9.81 18.16 3.00
C GLY A 222 8.93 16.90 2.89
N VAL A 223 9.16 15.97 3.80
CA VAL A 223 8.51 14.67 3.87
C VAL A 223 7.17 14.79 4.59
N PHE A 224 6.08 14.49 3.91
CA PHE A 224 4.77 14.41 4.53
C PHE A 224 4.63 13.10 5.29
N VAL A 225 4.30 13.19 6.58
CA VAL A 225 3.97 12.02 7.40
C VAL A 225 2.46 11.76 7.28
N ASP A 226 2.07 10.86 6.37
CA ASP A 226 0.66 10.62 6.02
C ASP A 226 -0.07 9.79 7.09
N TYR A 227 -0.49 10.45 8.16
CA TYR A 227 -1.31 9.87 9.22
C TYR A 227 -2.67 9.33 8.71
N ASN A 228 -3.17 9.81 7.56
CA ASN A 228 -4.45 9.35 7.01
C ASN A 228 -4.35 7.94 6.41
N GLN A 229 -3.16 7.34 6.27
CA GLN A 229 -3.02 5.92 5.91
C GLN A 229 -3.55 4.95 6.97
N ASN A 230 -3.78 5.45 8.18
CA ASN A 230 -4.44 4.71 9.27
C ASN A 230 -5.96 4.88 9.28
N ALA A 231 -6.52 5.62 8.31
CA ALA A 231 -7.96 5.58 8.08
C ALA A 231 -8.37 4.24 7.46
N ARG A 232 -9.64 3.87 7.63
CA ARG A 232 -10.21 2.67 7.02
C ARG A 232 -10.07 2.70 5.49
N ASP A 233 -9.93 1.56 4.83
CA ASP A 233 -9.95 1.47 3.36
C ASP A 233 -8.83 2.28 2.65
N ARG A 234 -7.64 2.31 3.25
CA ARG A 234 -6.44 2.92 2.68
C ARG A 234 -5.47 1.86 2.19
N THR A 235 -4.80 2.15 1.08
CA THR A 235 -3.89 1.22 0.41
C THR A 235 -2.45 1.48 0.83
N VAL A 236 -1.82 0.45 1.39
CA VAL A 236 -0.40 0.44 1.71
C VAL A 236 0.16 -0.88 1.19
N ALA A 237 1.15 -0.81 0.30
CA ALA A 237 1.77 -1.99 -0.27
C ALA A 237 2.38 -2.85 0.86
N SER A 238 2.11 -4.16 0.82
CA SER A 238 2.68 -5.14 1.76
C SER A 238 4.20 -5.24 1.65
N GLY A 239 4.84 -5.69 2.73
CA GLY A 239 6.24 -6.12 2.69
C GLY A 239 6.43 -7.20 1.62
N TYR A 240 7.54 -7.09 0.89
CA TYR A 240 7.93 -7.91 -0.26
C TYR A 240 7.02 -7.83 -1.48
N SER A 241 6.01 -6.94 -1.51
CA SER A 241 5.24 -6.71 -2.74
C SER A 241 6.13 -6.07 -3.80
N VAL A 242 6.14 -6.66 -5.00
CA VAL A 242 6.70 -5.99 -6.19
C VAL A 242 5.84 -4.76 -6.51
N ARG A 243 6.48 -3.67 -6.92
CA ARG A 243 5.83 -2.42 -7.29
C ARG A 243 5.86 -2.26 -8.82
N PRO A 244 4.85 -1.60 -9.40
CA PRO A 244 4.76 -1.37 -10.84
C PRO A 244 5.69 -0.23 -11.28
N THR A 245 6.98 -0.34 -10.96
CA THR A 245 8.03 0.58 -11.42
C THR A 245 8.74 -0.03 -12.64
N PRO A 246 9.37 0.79 -13.51
CA PRO A 246 10.05 0.29 -14.71
C PRO A 246 11.13 -0.76 -14.43
N ASP A 247 11.74 -0.73 -13.25
CA ASP A 247 12.79 -1.62 -12.77
C ASP A 247 12.29 -2.71 -11.78
N ALA A 248 10.98 -2.88 -11.63
CA ALA A 248 10.37 -3.90 -10.77
C ALA A 248 10.87 -3.87 -9.30
N ARG A 249 10.88 -2.68 -8.69
CA ARG A 249 11.27 -2.50 -7.28
C ARG A 249 10.34 -3.26 -6.35
N VAL A 250 10.82 -3.54 -5.15
CA VAL A 250 10.11 -4.24 -4.10
C VAL A 250 9.91 -3.31 -2.91
N SER A 251 8.74 -3.38 -2.28
CA SER A 251 8.57 -2.80 -0.94
C SER A 251 9.29 -3.70 0.08
N CYS A 252 10.59 -3.48 0.29
CA CYS A 252 11.43 -4.46 0.99
C CYS A 252 11.64 -4.09 2.45
N ALA A 253 11.47 -5.06 3.36
CA ALA A 253 11.76 -4.90 4.78
C ALA A 253 13.27 -4.70 5.02
N LEU A 254 13.58 -3.82 5.96
CA LEU A 254 14.92 -3.36 6.30
C LEU A 254 15.18 -3.55 7.80
N GLU A 255 16.43 -3.80 8.14
CA GLU A 255 16.95 -3.52 9.48
C GLU A 255 17.08 -2.01 9.65
N TRP A 256 16.90 -1.50 10.87
CA TRP A 256 17.08 -0.07 11.16
C TRP A 256 18.47 0.43 10.78
N SER A 257 19.51 -0.40 10.96
CA SER A 257 20.89 -0.07 10.58
C SER A 257 21.09 0.14 9.08
N GLU A 258 20.18 -0.32 8.23
CA GLU A 258 20.25 -0.13 6.77
C GLU A 258 19.58 1.16 6.30
N VAL A 259 18.71 1.77 7.13
CA VAL A 259 17.85 2.89 6.71
C VAL A 259 18.66 4.12 6.27
N ALA A 260 19.82 4.38 6.87
CA ALA A 260 20.67 5.52 6.52
C ALA A 260 21.29 5.42 5.11
N ASP A 261 21.51 4.20 4.61
CA ASP A 261 22.28 3.94 3.40
C ASP A 261 21.47 3.25 2.30
N VAL A 262 20.23 2.84 2.57
CA VAL A 262 19.40 2.10 1.62
C VAL A 262 19.12 2.90 0.36
N GLU A 263 19.31 2.26 -0.80
CA GLU A 263 18.93 2.79 -2.10
C GLU A 263 17.78 1.96 -2.71
N PRO A 264 16.57 2.53 -2.92
CA PRO A 264 15.42 1.77 -3.41
C PRO A 264 15.64 1.06 -4.75
N GLY A 265 16.52 1.60 -5.60
CA GLY A 265 16.87 1.00 -6.90
C GLY A 265 17.64 -0.33 -6.79
N GLU A 266 18.20 -0.64 -5.62
CA GLU A 266 18.90 -1.89 -5.34
C GLU A 266 17.96 -3.00 -4.88
N LEU A 267 16.73 -2.66 -4.51
CA LEU A 267 15.72 -3.57 -3.96
C LEU A 267 14.69 -3.92 -5.03
N ARG A 268 15.00 -4.93 -5.84
CA ARG A 268 14.23 -5.34 -7.01
C ARG A 268 13.86 -6.82 -6.95
N ILE A 269 12.94 -7.21 -7.82
CA ILE A 269 12.50 -8.60 -7.98
C ILE A 269 13.67 -9.60 -8.14
N ASP A 270 14.77 -9.18 -8.77
CA ASP A 270 15.96 -10.01 -9.03
C ASP A 270 17.00 -10.01 -7.90
N THR A 271 17.02 -8.99 -7.04
CA THR A 271 18.05 -8.84 -6.00
C THR A 271 17.56 -9.23 -4.60
N VAL A 272 16.27 -9.03 -4.33
CA VAL A 272 15.68 -9.29 -3.01
C VAL A 272 15.74 -10.76 -2.59
N PRO A 273 15.52 -11.77 -3.47
CA PRO A 273 15.62 -13.16 -3.06
C PRO A 273 16.99 -13.55 -2.51
N GLU A 274 18.08 -13.12 -3.16
CA GLU A 274 19.44 -13.38 -2.68
C GLU A 274 19.74 -12.62 -1.39
N ARG A 275 19.30 -11.35 -1.30
CA ARG A 275 19.41 -10.57 -0.05
C ARG A 275 18.73 -11.30 1.10
N LEU A 276 17.48 -11.73 0.93
CA LEU A 276 16.70 -12.43 1.95
C LEU A 276 17.39 -13.73 2.41
N ALA A 277 17.94 -14.50 1.48
CA ALA A 277 18.69 -15.72 1.80
C ALA A 277 19.97 -15.43 2.61
N ARG A 278 20.63 -14.29 2.37
CA ARG A 278 21.87 -13.90 3.03
C ARG A 278 21.66 -13.31 4.42
N VAL A 279 20.69 -12.41 4.59
CA VAL A 279 20.52 -11.62 5.82
C VAL A 279 19.33 -12.05 6.67
N GLY A 280 18.44 -12.90 6.15
CA GLY A 280 17.17 -13.21 6.80
C GLY A 280 16.09 -12.16 6.55
N ASP A 281 14.93 -12.34 7.17
CA ASP A 281 13.82 -11.38 7.13
C ASP A 281 13.96 -10.40 8.31
N PRO A 282 14.25 -9.09 8.07
CA PRO A 282 14.37 -8.09 9.13
C PRO A 282 13.09 -7.84 9.94
N SER A 283 11.96 -8.37 9.45
CA SER A 283 10.66 -8.29 10.10
C SER A 283 10.18 -9.63 10.66
N ALA A 284 11.06 -10.64 10.76
CA ALA A 284 10.68 -12.00 11.17
C ALA A 284 9.94 -12.07 12.52
N ASP A 285 10.27 -11.16 13.45
CA ASP A 285 9.74 -11.06 14.81
C ASP A 285 8.66 -9.96 14.97
N ILE A 286 8.11 -9.44 13.86
CA ILE A 286 7.09 -8.37 13.89
C ILE A 286 5.87 -8.67 14.75
N ASP A 287 5.53 -9.95 14.92
CA ASP A 287 4.35 -10.39 15.67
C ASP A 287 4.65 -10.77 17.14
N ASP A 288 5.92 -10.72 17.57
CA ASP A 288 6.35 -11.31 18.85
C ASP A 288 6.04 -10.41 20.06
N ASP A 289 6.10 -9.08 19.88
CA ASP A 289 5.92 -8.08 20.95
C ASP A 289 5.01 -6.93 20.49
N PRO A 290 3.67 -7.11 20.51
CA PRO A 290 2.73 -6.06 20.16
C PRO A 290 2.73 -4.91 21.17
N GLY A 291 2.90 -3.68 20.69
CA GLY A 291 2.91 -2.49 21.51
C GLY A 291 1.51 -1.95 21.89
N SER A 292 1.46 -1.08 22.89
CA SER A 292 0.24 -0.32 23.25
C SER A 292 0.28 1.10 22.66
N LEU A 293 -0.87 1.60 22.20
CA LEU A 293 -1.02 2.98 21.73
C LEU A 293 -1.20 4.01 22.86
N ASP A 294 -1.29 3.60 24.12
CA ASP A 294 -1.60 4.49 25.24
C ASP A 294 -0.69 5.73 25.29
N ALA A 295 0.63 5.54 25.10
CA ALA A 295 1.59 6.65 25.15
C ALA A 295 1.35 7.68 24.02
N LEU A 296 1.00 7.22 22.81
CA LEU A 296 0.66 8.09 21.69
C LEU A 296 -0.72 8.75 21.86
N LEU A 297 -1.68 8.06 22.48
CA LEU A 297 -2.99 8.62 22.79
C LEU A 297 -2.93 9.66 23.91
N ASP A 298 -2.00 9.49 24.86
CA ASP A 298 -1.66 10.50 25.87
C ASP A 298 -0.99 11.72 25.24
N LEU A 299 -0.11 11.53 24.25
CA LEU A 299 0.42 12.63 23.45
C LEU A 299 -0.69 13.34 22.66
N ALA A 300 -1.60 12.61 22.04
CA ALA A 300 -2.75 13.19 21.33
C ALA A 300 -3.64 14.03 22.26
N ARG A 301 -3.88 13.56 23.50
CA ARG A 301 -4.62 14.33 24.51
C ARG A 301 -3.90 15.64 24.87
N ARG A 302 -2.58 15.60 25.05
CA ARG A 302 -1.77 16.82 25.32
C ARG A 302 -1.80 17.81 24.15
N ASP A 303 -1.72 17.31 22.92
CA ASP A 303 -1.88 18.14 21.71
C ASP A 303 -3.24 18.84 21.71
N GLU A 304 -4.33 18.12 22.01
CA GLU A 304 -5.69 18.66 22.07
C GLU A 304 -5.86 19.70 23.19
N GLU A 305 -5.34 19.44 24.39
CA GLU A 305 -5.28 20.40 25.50
C GLU A 305 -4.49 21.65 25.13
N GLY A 306 -3.46 21.51 24.28
CA GLY A 306 -2.67 22.58 23.70
C GLY A 306 -3.30 23.29 22.49
N GLY A 307 -4.52 22.92 22.10
CA GLY A 307 -5.26 23.53 20.99
C GLY A 307 -5.04 22.89 19.61
N LEU A 308 -4.27 21.81 19.52
CA LEU A 308 -4.05 21.03 18.30
C LEU A 308 -5.05 19.85 18.24
N GLY A 309 -6.29 20.14 17.86
CA GLY A 309 -7.37 19.13 17.72
C GLY A 309 -7.18 18.15 16.54
N ASP A 310 -8.27 17.48 16.12
CA ASP A 310 -8.24 16.58 14.96
C ASP A 310 -7.76 17.29 13.68
N ALA A 311 -7.15 16.54 12.76
CA ALA A 311 -6.69 17.03 11.47
C ALA A 311 -7.64 16.62 10.33
N PRO A 312 -7.62 17.31 9.19
CA PRO A 312 -8.51 17.00 8.08
C PRO A 312 -8.45 15.53 7.63
N TRP A 313 -9.63 15.03 7.25
CA TRP A 313 -9.79 13.72 6.63
C TRP A 313 -9.73 13.84 5.10
N PRO A 314 -9.47 12.75 4.37
CA PRO A 314 -9.51 12.79 2.92
C PRO A 314 -10.87 13.32 2.41
N PRO A 315 -10.91 14.21 1.39
CA PRO A 315 -12.12 14.96 0.98
C PRO A 315 -13.37 14.12 0.64
N HIS A 316 -13.19 12.85 0.30
CA HIS A 316 -14.26 11.94 -0.09
C HIS A 316 -14.52 10.82 0.92
N PHE A 317 -13.92 10.89 2.10
CA PHE A 317 -14.04 9.84 3.10
C PHE A 317 -15.44 9.90 3.76
N PRO A 318 -16.27 8.85 3.69
CA PRO A 318 -17.58 8.85 4.37
C PRO A 318 -17.40 8.88 5.88
N LYS A 319 -18.35 9.48 6.62
CA LYS A 319 -18.36 9.42 8.09
C LYS A 319 -18.83 8.06 8.58
N ALA A 320 -18.17 7.50 9.58
CA ALA A 320 -18.69 6.32 10.26
C ALA A 320 -19.92 6.67 11.12
N ALA A 321 -20.80 5.71 11.37
CA ALA A 321 -22.11 5.92 12.02
C ALA A 321 -22.04 6.47 13.47
N ARG A 322 -20.84 6.54 14.06
CA ARG A 322 -20.58 7.04 15.43
C ARG A 322 -19.40 8.02 15.49
N GLU A 323 -18.97 8.52 14.34
CA GLU A 323 -17.81 9.41 14.27
C GLU A 323 -18.14 10.83 14.74
N PRO A 324 -17.31 11.46 15.60
CA PRO A 324 -17.45 12.86 16.00
C PRO A 324 -17.44 13.84 14.81
N LYS A 325 -17.76 15.12 15.07
CA LYS A 325 -17.64 16.16 14.05
C LYS A 325 -16.17 16.34 13.65
N ARG A 326 -15.81 15.88 12.45
CA ARG A 326 -14.53 16.19 11.78
C ARG A 326 -14.27 17.68 11.69
N VAL A 327 -13.00 18.05 11.81
CA VAL A 327 -12.50 19.37 11.42
C VAL A 327 -12.70 19.52 9.91
N GLN A 328 -13.45 20.55 9.52
CA GLN A 328 -13.65 20.88 8.12
C GLN A 328 -12.39 21.57 7.58
N PRO A 329 -12.04 21.34 6.30
CA PRO A 329 -11.13 22.20 5.56
C PRO A 329 -11.46 23.69 5.72
N SER A 330 -10.75 24.43 6.58
CA SER A 330 -10.72 25.88 6.45
C SER A 330 -9.66 26.23 5.42
N ARG A 331 -10.09 26.69 4.25
CA ARG A 331 -9.23 27.47 3.36
C ARG A 331 -9.25 28.92 3.83
N ASP A 332 -8.11 29.60 3.76
CA ASP A 332 -8.08 31.06 3.82
C ASP A 332 -9.10 31.64 2.82
N ALA A 333 -9.99 32.46 3.35
CA ALA A 333 -11.16 32.99 2.67
C ALA A 333 -10.79 34.22 1.82
N ASP A 334 -9.88 34.08 0.84
CA ASP A 334 -9.56 35.17 -0.09
C ASP A 334 -9.11 34.68 -1.47
N ARG A 335 -9.99 33.95 -2.19
CA ARG A 335 -9.78 33.71 -3.62
C ARG A 335 -11.09 33.69 -4.42
N PRO A 336 -11.22 34.44 -5.53
CA PRO A 336 -12.40 34.38 -6.38
C PRO A 336 -12.53 32.98 -7.01
N ALA A 337 -13.75 32.47 -7.04
CA ALA A 337 -14.08 31.13 -7.53
C ALA A 337 -13.62 30.93 -8.99
N GLN A 338 -12.51 30.23 -9.20
CA GLN A 338 -12.25 29.56 -10.46
C GLN A 338 -12.99 28.22 -10.46
N ARG A 339 -13.94 28.06 -11.39
CA ARG A 339 -14.55 26.78 -11.73
C ARG A 339 -13.44 25.82 -12.19
N GLY A 340 -13.03 24.89 -11.32
CA GLY A 340 -12.07 23.84 -11.63
C GLY A 340 -12.60 22.92 -12.71
N ARG A 341 -11.76 22.63 -13.72
CA ARG A 341 -11.98 21.57 -14.70
C ARG A 341 -11.89 20.22 -13.99
N ALA A 342 -12.80 19.29 -14.32
CA ALA A 342 -12.71 17.90 -13.90
C ALA A 342 -11.53 17.22 -14.61
N GLY A 343 -10.62 16.58 -13.87
CA GLY A 343 -9.55 15.79 -14.50
C GLY A 343 -8.27 15.52 -13.73
N ASP A 344 -8.02 16.11 -12.56
CA ASP A 344 -6.74 15.86 -11.88
C ASP A 344 -6.72 14.51 -11.13
N PRO A 345 -5.73 13.62 -11.42
CA PRO A 345 -5.61 12.33 -10.77
C PRO A 345 -5.07 12.45 -9.33
N GLN A 346 -5.67 11.68 -8.41
CA GLN A 346 -5.25 11.55 -7.01
C GLN A 346 -3.93 10.77 -6.89
N PRO A 347 -3.06 11.10 -5.92
CA PRO A 347 -2.14 10.13 -5.34
C PRO A 347 -2.93 9.17 -4.43
N GLY A 348 -2.95 7.88 -4.77
CA GLY A 348 -3.21 6.81 -3.79
C GLY A 348 -4.66 6.41 -3.49
N GLY A 349 -5.65 6.77 -4.32
CA GLY A 349 -7.02 6.23 -4.18
C GLY A 349 -7.71 6.04 -5.54
N PRO A 350 -8.58 5.01 -5.72
CA PRO A 350 -9.37 4.92 -6.94
C PRO A 350 -10.36 6.10 -7.00
N PRO A 351 -10.59 6.71 -8.17
CA PRO A 351 -11.51 7.83 -8.31
C PRO A 351 -12.96 7.41 -8.01
N PRO A 352 -13.79 8.27 -7.40
CA PRO A 352 -15.17 7.95 -7.10
C PRO A 352 -16.07 7.96 -8.35
N GLY A 353 -16.78 6.86 -8.59
CA GLY A 353 -18.09 6.84 -9.25
C GLY A 353 -18.12 6.90 -10.78
N PHE A 354 -18.12 5.73 -11.44
CA PHE A 354 -18.79 5.53 -12.74
C PHE A 354 -20.09 4.75 -12.52
N SER A 355 -21.19 5.27 -13.06
CA SER A 355 -22.54 4.70 -12.99
C SER A 355 -22.65 3.41 -13.78
N LEU A 356 -23.17 2.35 -13.16
CA LEU A 356 -23.54 1.09 -13.80
C LEU A 356 -24.97 1.17 -14.33
N GLN A 357 -25.15 1.79 -15.49
CA GLN A 357 -26.28 1.54 -16.39
C GLN A 357 -25.75 1.55 -17.83
N ASP A 358 -25.18 0.42 -18.24
CA ASP A 358 -25.31 -0.14 -19.60
C ASP A 358 -24.24 -1.21 -19.83
N GLN A 359 -24.51 -2.43 -19.36
CA GLN A 359 -23.96 -3.63 -19.99
C GLN A 359 -25.04 -4.70 -20.08
N ARG A 360 -25.82 -4.63 -21.15
CA ARG A 360 -26.45 -5.82 -21.74
C ARG A 360 -25.77 -6.09 -23.08
N GLY A 361 -25.27 -7.31 -23.26
CA GLY A 361 -25.03 -7.88 -24.59
C GLY A 361 -23.63 -8.44 -24.81
N PHE A 362 -23.48 -9.74 -24.59
CA PHE A 362 -22.50 -10.57 -25.28
C PHE A 362 -22.74 -10.50 -26.80
N GLY A 363 -21.67 -10.37 -27.62
CA GLY A 363 -21.75 -10.71 -29.05
C GLY A 363 -20.76 -10.04 -30.02
N ALA A 364 -19.78 -10.83 -30.47
CA ALA A 364 -19.22 -10.89 -31.83
C ALA A 364 -18.17 -9.87 -32.37
N LYS A 365 -16.98 -10.45 -32.60
CA LYS A 365 -16.06 -10.39 -33.78
C LYS A 365 -15.13 -9.18 -34.03
N PRO A 366 -13.93 -9.46 -34.62
CA PRO A 366 -12.80 -8.54 -34.62
C PRO A 366 -12.84 -7.58 -35.81
N ARG A 367 -12.36 -6.34 -35.60
CA ARG A 367 -12.01 -5.42 -36.68
C ARG A 367 -10.50 -5.23 -36.74
N THR A 368 -9.97 -5.54 -37.91
CA THR A 368 -8.66 -5.17 -38.46
C THR A 368 -8.55 -3.67 -38.65
N GLY A 369 -7.32 -3.14 -38.52
CA GLY A 369 -6.92 -1.88 -39.14
C GLY A 369 -5.90 -1.08 -38.34
N GLN A 370 -4.65 -1.03 -38.84
CA GLN A 370 -3.73 0.12 -38.95
C GLN A 370 -3.83 1.18 -37.83
N GLY A 371 -2.81 1.43 -37.01
CA GLY A 371 -1.42 1.71 -37.39
C GLY A 371 -1.13 3.16 -37.02
N HIS A 372 -0.34 3.40 -35.98
CA HIS A 372 0.45 4.61 -35.82
C HIS A 372 1.68 4.30 -34.97
N LEU A 373 2.82 4.28 -35.66
CA LEU A 373 4.15 4.45 -35.09
C LEU A 373 4.27 5.91 -34.65
N HIS A 374 4.72 6.14 -33.42
CA HIS A 374 5.38 7.40 -33.06
C HIS A 374 6.77 7.05 -32.56
N GLU A 375 7.75 7.53 -33.32
CA GLU A 375 9.18 7.55 -33.03
C GLU A 375 9.44 8.30 -31.71
N PHE A 376 10.38 7.78 -30.93
CA PHE A 376 11.03 8.50 -29.86
C PHE A 376 12.29 9.11 -30.45
N ASP A 377 12.38 10.44 -30.42
CA ASP A 377 13.65 11.14 -30.55
C ASP A 377 14.42 11.00 -29.22
N GLU A 378 15.64 10.50 -29.35
CA GLU A 378 16.74 10.64 -28.40
C GLU A 378 17.18 12.12 -28.38
N ASP A 379 17.57 12.64 -27.22
CA ASP A 379 18.60 13.68 -27.12
C ASP A 379 19.16 13.71 -25.68
N ASP A 380 20.47 13.45 -25.62
CA ASP A 380 21.54 13.81 -24.66
C ASP A 380 21.28 13.95 -23.15
#